data_AF-C6RGW2-F1
#
_entry.id   AF-C6RGW2-F1
#
_cell.length_a   1.000
_cell.length_b   1.000
_cell.length_c   1.000
_cell.angle_alpha   90.00
_cell.angle_beta   90.00
_cell.angle_gamma   90.00
#
_symmetry.space_group_name_H-M   'P 1'
#
loop_
_entity.id
_entity.type
_entity.pdbx_description
1 polymer ?
#
loop_
_entity_poly.entity_id
_entity_poly.type
_entity_poly.pdbx_seq_one_letter_code
_entity_poly.pdbx_strand_id
1 'polypeptide(L)'
;MKSIEDFKNVSLSKPNLAPCEGYQEASSAIDSIDLSQYATKLREAYLNAYTGVSLCAQEQTDELYDLYPCNFLRACSAKLRDIECLGYNTKHQSLAIILKSGDKTQAIATRRLRNEAGNIIEGKKWIRAKGSNNGFIPHRFNKSDDVVFIAEGIGEVRLFEILKASYVCFQNAGEISKFEYNPLKDEILEGLKGKRVICFVDNDEPSQNGFNALYPVIGGDLYQVRFKDKPKGYDLRDLIAELSGKYNHKELLKALQTEIKARQERV
;
A
#
# COMPACT_ATOMS: atom_id res chain seq x y z
N MET A 1 -25.60 -21.17 -9.36
CA MET A 1 -24.94 -20.02 -8.71
C MET A 1 -25.46 -20.01 -7.27
N LYS A 2 -24.62 -20.35 -6.28
CA LYS A 2 -25.06 -20.34 -4.87
C LYS A 2 -25.11 -18.89 -4.37
N SER A 3 -26.07 -18.55 -3.52
CA SER A 3 -26.30 -17.18 -3.07
C SER A 3 -25.33 -16.82 -1.94
N ILE A 4 -25.12 -15.52 -1.72
CA ILE A 4 -24.24 -14.95 -0.68
C ILE A 4 -24.66 -15.38 0.74
N GLU A 5 -25.89 -15.81 0.95
CA GLU A 5 -26.38 -16.21 2.27
C GLU A 5 -25.92 -17.61 2.69
N ASP A 6 -25.54 -18.47 1.73
CA ASP A 6 -25.13 -19.87 2.00
C ASP A 6 -23.77 -19.98 2.73
N PHE A 7 -23.02 -18.87 2.86
CA PHE A 7 -21.65 -18.86 3.41
C PHE A 7 -21.52 -18.20 4.79
N LYS A 8 -22.61 -17.66 5.37
CA LYS A 8 -22.56 -16.91 6.65
C LYS A 8 -22.23 -17.73 7.90
N ASN A 9 -22.16 -19.06 7.81
CA ASN A 9 -22.02 -19.95 8.98
C ASN A 9 -20.83 -20.92 8.92
N VAL A 10 -19.80 -20.66 8.11
CA VAL A 10 -18.59 -21.50 8.14
C VAL A 10 -17.71 -21.08 9.31
N SER A 11 -17.73 -21.89 10.38
CA SER A 11 -16.75 -21.81 11.47
C SER A 11 -15.34 -21.77 10.90
N LEU A 12 -14.62 -20.68 11.18
CA LEU A 12 -13.25 -20.44 10.74
C LEU A 12 -12.32 -21.46 11.42
N SER A 13 -12.06 -22.59 10.76
CA SER A 13 -10.94 -23.44 11.17
C SER A 13 -9.65 -22.68 10.89
N LYS A 14 -8.86 -22.42 11.95
CA LYS A 14 -7.51 -21.85 11.82
C LYS A 14 -6.75 -22.60 10.72
N PRO A 15 -6.14 -21.92 9.73
CA PRO A 15 -5.20 -22.57 8.84
C PRO A 15 -4.15 -23.26 9.72
N ASN A 16 -3.94 -24.56 9.51
CA ASN A 16 -2.91 -25.32 10.22
C ASN A 16 -1.54 -24.98 9.62
N LEU A 17 -1.16 -23.71 9.68
CA LEU A 17 0.14 -23.19 9.27
C LEU A 17 0.94 -22.95 10.54
N ALA A 18 2.19 -23.43 10.56
CA ALA A 18 3.11 -23.09 11.64
C ALA A 18 3.15 -21.55 11.79
N PRO A 19 3.13 -21.01 13.02
CA PRO A 19 3.29 -19.58 13.22
C PRO A 19 4.56 -19.12 12.51
N CYS A 20 4.55 -17.93 11.91
CA CYS A 20 5.79 -17.30 11.47
C CYS A 20 6.59 -16.99 12.73
N GLU A 21 7.41 -17.94 13.19
CA GLU A 21 8.28 -17.77 14.32
C GLU A 21 9.20 -16.57 14.06
N GLY A 22 9.20 -15.61 14.99
CA GLY A 22 10.04 -14.41 14.94
C GLY A 22 9.33 -13.07 15.11
N TYR A 23 8.00 -12.99 15.25
CA TYR A 23 7.36 -11.70 15.54
C TYR A 23 7.56 -11.27 17.00
N GLN A 24 8.41 -10.26 17.19
CA GLN A 24 8.43 -9.42 18.37
C GLN A 24 7.88 -8.05 18.00
N GLU A 25 6.93 -7.54 18.81
CA GLU A 25 6.62 -6.11 18.77
C GLU A 25 7.90 -5.34 19.12
N ALA A 26 8.09 -4.14 18.55
CA ALA A 26 9.27 -3.32 18.85
C ALA A 26 9.47 -3.04 20.34
N SER A 27 8.43 -3.25 21.16
CA SER A 27 8.38 -3.06 22.61
C SER A 27 8.78 -4.26 23.47
N SER A 28 9.10 -5.46 22.93
CA SER A 28 9.38 -6.66 23.76
C SER A 28 10.61 -7.50 23.34
N ALA A 29 11.75 -7.22 23.99
CA ALA A 29 12.92 -8.07 24.37
C ALA A 29 13.82 -8.84 23.35
N ILE A 30 15.12 -8.48 23.41
CA ILE A 30 16.41 -9.24 23.33
C ILE A 30 17.11 -9.49 21.98
N ASP A 31 16.55 -10.10 20.94
CA ASP A 31 17.33 -10.41 19.71
C ASP A 31 17.00 -9.52 18.49
N SER A 32 18.01 -9.26 17.64
CA SER A 32 17.84 -8.53 16.38
C SER A 32 17.22 -9.45 15.33
N ILE A 33 16.01 -9.12 14.85
CA ILE A 33 15.35 -9.87 13.77
C ILE A 33 16.02 -9.52 12.44
N ASP A 34 16.45 -10.53 11.67
CA ASP A 34 16.80 -10.34 10.26
C ASP A 34 15.52 -10.06 9.46
N LEU A 35 15.38 -8.80 9.04
CA LEU A 35 14.19 -8.33 8.34
C LEU A 35 13.99 -9.04 6.99
N SER A 36 15.06 -9.45 6.33
CA SER A 36 14.99 -10.16 5.05
C SER A 36 14.52 -11.59 5.23
N GLN A 37 15.05 -12.30 6.25
CA GLN A 37 14.54 -13.62 6.60
C GLN A 37 13.06 -13.58 6.98
N TYR A 38 12.66 -12.53 7.72
CA TYR A 38 11.27 -12.35 8.11
C TYR A 38 10.35 -12.07 6.90
N ALA A 39 10.79 -11.23 5.97
CA ALA A 39 10.09 -10.97 4.71
C ALA A 39 9.84 -12.27 3.91
N THR A 40 10.85 -13.15 3.81
CA THR A 40 10.72 -14.44 3.12
C THR A 40 9.64 -15.31 3.76
N LYS A 41 9.65 -15.45 5.10
CA LYS A 41 8.63 -16.22 5.83
C LYS A 41 7.21 -15.68 5.61
N LEU A 42 7.02 -14.35 5.67
CA LEU A 42 5.73 -13.72 5.42
C LEU A 42 5.24 -13.97 4.00
N ARG A 43 6.16 -13.93 3.03
CA ARG A 43 5.87 -14.15 1.62
C ARG A 43 5.49 -15.60 1.34
N GLU A 44 6.22 -16.55 1.90
CA GLU A 44 5.91 -17.98 1.83
C GLU A 44 4.54 -18.27 2.45
N ALA A 45 4.26 -17.72 3.64
CA ALA A 45 2.95 -17.87 4.28
C ALA A 45 1.81 -17.34 3.40
N TYR A 46 2.00 -16.18 2.77
CA TYR A 46 1.03 -15.62 1.83
C TYR A 46 0.81 -16.53 0.61
N LEU A 47 1.90 -17.01 -0.02
CA LEU A 47 1.80 -17.88 -1.19
C LEU A 47 1.19 -19.25 -0.86
N ASN A 48 1.48 -19.80 0.32
CA ASN A 48 0.88 -21.05 0.78
C ASN A 48 -0.62 -20.87 1.04
N ALA A 49 -1.03 -19.79 1.70
CA ALA A 49 -2.45 -19.45 1.88
C ALA A 49 -3.15 -19.21 0.53
N TYR A 50 -2.43 -18.71 -0.48
CA TYR A 50 -2.96 -18.47 -1.82
C TYR A 50 -3.06 -19.75 -2.68
N THR A 51 -2.13 -20.71 -2.54
CA THR A 51 -2.00 -21.88 -3.42
C THR A 51 -2.53 -23.20 -2.83
N GLY A 52 -2.49 -23.37 -1.50
CA GLY A 52 -2.97 -24.57 -0.82
C GLY A 52 -4.35 -24.37 -0.21
N VAL A 53 -5.34 -25.15 -0.66
CA VAL A 53 -6.62 -25.43 0.02
C VAL A 53 -7.39 -24.17 0.50
N SER A 54 -8.37 -23.70 -0.27
CA SER A 54 -9.60 -23.02 0.19
C SER A 54 -9.51 -22.14 1.47
N LEU A 55 -8.47 -21.31 1.63
CA LEU A 55 -8.26 -20.55 2.88
C LEU A 55 -7.64 -19.19 2.58
N CYS A 56 -8.43 -18.36 1.93
CA CYS A 56 -8.75 -17.13 2.63
C CYS A 56 -10.12 -17.37 3.23
N ALA A 57 -10.30 -17.14 4.52
CA ALA A 57 -11.62 -16.77 4.98
C ALA A 57 -12.12 -15.63 4.08
N GLN A 58 -13.43 -15.59 3.76
CA GLN A 58 -14.01 -14.52 2.94
C GLN A 58 -13.46 -13.15 3.35
N GLU A 59 -13.37 -12.90 4.66
CA GLU A 59 -12.82 -11.67 5.27
C GLU A 59 -11.37 -11.33 4.88
N GLN A 60 -10.48 -12.31 4.70
CA GLN A 60 -9.07 -12.07 4.34
C GLN A 60 -8.89 -11.77 2.85
N THR A 61 -9.72 -12.41 2.02
CA THR A 61 -9.83 -12.06 0.59
C THR A 61 -10.50 -10.70 0.43
N ASP A 62 -11.50 -10.39 1.25
CA ASP A 62 -12.15 -9.09 1.28
C ASP A 62 -11.16 -7.99 1.67
N GLU A 63 -10.34 -8.18 2.71
CA GLU A 63 -9.31 -7.19 3.07
C GLU A 63 -8.32 -6.93 1.93
N LEU A 64 -7.97 -7.96 1.18
CA LEU A 64 -7.06 -7.83 0.07
C LEU A 64 -7.74 -7.17 -1.15
N TYR A 65 -9.02 -7.45 -1.40
CA TYR A 65 -9.81 -6.74 -2.41
C TYR A 65 -10.23 -5.32 -1.99
N ASP A 66 -10.24 -5.00 -0.70
CA ASP A 66 -10.36 -3.64 -0.19
C ASP A 66 -9.14 -2.79 -0.60
N LEU A 67 -7.95 -3.41 -0.60
CA LEU A 67 -6.72 -2.72 -1.02
C LEU A 67 -6.57 -2.70 -2.55
N TYR A 68 -6.88 -3.83 -3.19
CA TYR A 68 -6.67 -4.03 -4.62
C TYR A 68 -7.92 -4.68 -5.25
N PRO A 69 -8.94 -3.89 -5.61
CA PRO A 69 -10.20 -4.42 -6.12
C PRO A 69 -10.02 -5.35 -7.33
N CYS A 70 -10.86 -6.39 -7.43
CA CYS A 70 -10.84 -7.35 -8.54
C CYS A 70 -10.85 -6.69 -9.92
N ASN A 71 -11.71 -5.68 -10.12
CA ASN A 71 -11.83 -5.00 -11.40
C ASN A 71 -10.57 -4.19 -11.72
N PHE A 72 -9.92 -3.59 -10.72
CA PHE A 72 -8.63 -2.92 -10.88
C PHE A 72 -7.53 -3.87 -11.30
N LEU A 73 -7.38 -5.00 -10.59
CA LEU A 73 -6.40 -6.02 -10.95
C LEU A 73 -6.59 -6.55 -12.36
N ARG A 74 -7.85 -6.83 -12.76
CA ARG A 74 -8.20 -7.25 -14.11
C ARG A 74 -7.88 -6.18 -15.16
N ALA A 75 -8.17 -4.91 -14.86
CA ALA A 75 -7.91 -3.81 -15.77
C ALA A 75 -6.40 -3.64 -16.04
N CYS A 76 -5.58 -3.89 -15.03
CA CYS A 76 -4.12 -3.84 -15.12
C CYS A 76 -3.49 -5.17 -15.57
N SER A 77 -4.29 -6.21 -15.86
CA SER A 77 -3.80 -7.58 -16.13
C SER A 77 -2.84 -8.11 -15.04
N ALA A 78 -3.08 -7.72 -13.79
CA ALA A 78 -2.25 -8.08 -12.65
C ALA A 78 -2.84 -9.26 -11.88
N LYS A 79 -1.97 -10.12 -11.35
CA LYS A 79 -2.35 -11.23 -10.45
C LYS A 79 -1.76 -11.00 -9.07
N LEU A 80 -2.56 -11.28 -8.04
CA LEU A 80 -2.19 -11.08 -6.64
C LEU A 80 -0.97 -11.89 -6.20
N ARG A 81 -0.83 -13.10 -6.74
CA ARG A 81 0.33 -13.95 -6.48
C ARG A 81 1.63 -13.36 -7.06
N ASP A 82 1.54 -12.52 -8.09
CA ASP A 82 2.71 -11.92 -8.74
C ASP A 82 3.10 -10.59 -8.04
N ILE A 83 2.39 -10.24 -6.96
CA ILE A 83 2.72 -9.09 -6.12
C ILE A 83 3.73 -9.52 -5.05
N GLU A 84 5.00 -9.20 -5.26
CA GLU A 84 6.10 -9.63 -4.39
C GLU A 84 6.11 -8.94 -3.01
N CYS A 85 5.56 -7.73 -2.91
CA CYS A 85 5.51 -6.99 -1.64
C CYS A 85 4.39 -7.47 -0.71
N LEU A 86 3.53 -8.41 -1.13
CA LEU A 86 2.50 -8.97 -0.24
C LEU A 86 3.05 -10.15 0.55
N GLY A 87 2.91 -10.05 1.86
CA GLY A 87 3.12 -11.12 2.82
C GLY A 87 1.89 -11.31 3.71
N TYR A 88 1.92 -12.35 4.52
CA TYR A 88 0.86 -12.63 5.47
C TYR A 88 1.45 -12.91 6.85
N ASN A 89 1.04 -12.12 7.83
CA ASN A 89 1.48 -12.26 9.20
C ASN A 89 0.54 -13.23 9.92
N THR A 90 0.94 -14.49 10.01
CA THR A 90 0.14 -15.56 10.62
C THR A 90 -0.14 -15.34 12.11
N LYS A 91 0.73 -14.61 12.84
CA LYS A 91 0.51 -14.29 14.25
C LYS A 91 -0.69 -13.37 14.44
N HIS A 92 -0.82 -12.36 13.59
CA HIS A 92 -1.92 -11.38 13.66
C HIS A 92 -3.06 -11.69 12.69
N GLN A 93 -2.91 -12.74 11.90
CA GLN A 93 -3.87 -13.15 10.86
C GLN A 93 -4.20 -12.03 9.87
N SER A 94 -3.19 -11.23 9.53
CA SER A 94 -3.39 -10.02 8.72
C SER A 94 -2.37 -9.91 7.59
N LEU A 95 -2.77 -9.17 6.56
CA LEU A 95 -1.89 -8.84 5.44
C LEU A 95 -0.68 -8.02 5.92
N ALA A 96 0.48 -8.29 5.32
CA ALA A 96 1.68 -7.48 5.47
C ALA A 96 2.15 -6.92 4.12
N ILE A 97 2.70 -5.72 4.14
CA ILE A 97 3.39 -5.08 3.03
C ILE A 97 4.89 -5.07 3.32
N ILE A 98 5.68 -5.59 2.38
CA ILE A 98 7.13 -5.71 2.43
C ILE A 98 7.72 -4.70 1.45
N LEU A 99 8.39 -3.67 1.98
CA LEU A 99 9.04 -2.63 1.20
C LEU A 99 10.52 -2.97 1.01
N LYS A 100 10.98 -2.97 -0.24
CA LYS A 100 12.34 -3.33 -0.61
C LYS A 100 13.03 -2.20 -1.38
N SER A 101 14.36 -2.21 -1.33
CA SER A 101 15.25 -1.48 -2.23
C SER A 101 16.24 -2.48 -2.79
N GLY A 102 16.11 -2.79 -4.09
CA GLY A 102 16.73 -3.98 -4.67
C GLY A 102 16.31 -5.24 -3.90
N ASP A 103 17.28 -6.07 -3.53
CA ASP A 103 17.05 -7.30 -2.75
C ASP A 103 16.92 -7.04 -1.25
N LYS A 104 17.25 -5.84 -0.77
CA LYS A 104 17.24 -5.53 0.65
C LYS A 104 15.85 -5.13 1.12
N THR A 105 15.35 -5.84 2.14
CA THR A 105 14.12 -5.44 2.84
C THR A 105 14.40 -4.20 3.68
N GLN A 106 13.63 -3.14 3.46
CA GLN A 106 13.76 -1.86 4.15
C GLN A 106 12.74 -1.70 5.26
N ALA A 107 11.50 -2.12 5.02
CA ALA A 107 10.44 -2.02 6.01
C ALA A 107 9.38 -3.10 5.79
N ILE A 108 8.73 -3.51 6.88
CA ILE A 108 7.57 -4.41 6.84
C ILE A 108 6.47 -3.79 7.67
N ALA A 109 5.26 -3.70 7.12
CA ALA A 109 4.08 -3.19 7.83
C ALA A 109 2.94 -4.22 7.77
N THR A 110 2.45 -4.64 8.93
CA THR A 110 1.25 -5.48 9.05
C THR A 110 0.02 -4.58 9.18
N ARG A 111 -0.99 -4.83 8.34
CA ARG A 111 -2.29 -4.14 8.37
C ARG A 111 -3.11 -4.66 9.55
N ARG A 112 -3.78 -3.79 10.30
CA ARG A 112 -4.78 -4.10 11.37
C ARG A 112 -4.34 -5.20 12.34
N LEU A 113 -3.92 -4.83 13.57
CA LEU A 113 -3.70 -5.87 14.59
C LEU A 113 -5.03 -6.56 14.90
N ARG A 114 -5.02 -7.88 15.01
CA ARG A 114 -6.12 -8.64 15.60
C ARG A 114 -5.70 -9.16 16.97
N ASN A 115 -6.63 -9.14 17.92
CA ASN A 115 -6.44 -9.80 19.21
C ASN A 115 -6.61 -11.32 19.06
N GLU A 116 -6.43 -12.08 20.15
CA GLU A 116 -6.54 -13.55 20.13
C GLU A 116 -7.95 -14.05 19.75
N ALA A 117 -8.97 -13.21 19.93
CA ALA A 117 -10.35 -13.47 19.52
C ALA A 117 -10.62 -13.10 18.04
N GLY A 118 -9.63 -12.58 17.31
CA GLY A 118 -9.74 -12.21 15.89
C GLY A 118 -10.27 -10.80 15.62
N ASN A 119 -10.59 -10.02 16.65
CA ASN A 119 -11.14 -8.67 16.52
C ASN A 119 -10.05 -7.64 16.20
N ILE A 120 -10.35 -6.70 15.30
CA ILE A 120 -9.46 -5.58 14.96
C ILE A 120 -9.28 -4.67 16.17
N ILE A 121 -8.02 -4.38 16.51
CA ILE A 121 -7.68 -3.40 17.54
C ILE A 121 -7.75 -1.99 16.94
N GLU A 122 -8.58 -1.14 17.54
CA GLU A 122 -8.77 0.24 17.12
C GLU A 122 -7.45 1.05 17.19
N GLY A 123 -7.27 1.99 16.25
CA GLY A 123 -6.09 2.85 16.17
C GLY A 123 -4.81 2.19 15.63
N LYS A 124 -4.76 0.85 15.48
CA LYS A 124 -3.58 0.13 14.96
C LYS A 124 -3.75 -0.32 13.50
N LYS A 125 -3.88 0.64 12.58
CA LYS A 125 -4.10 0.37 11.13
C LYS A 125 -2.88 -0.22 10.43
N TRP A 126 -1.69 0.30 10.69
CA TRP A 126 -0.42 -0.18 10.12
C TRP A 126 0.63 -0.30 11.22
N ILE A 127 1.23 -1.48 11.34
CA ILE A 127 2.11 -1.82 12.46
C ILE A 127 3.42 -2.30 11.89
N ARG A 128 4.49 -1.61 12.25
CA ARG A 128 5.80 -1.90 11.69
C ARG A 128 6.49 -3.03 12.43
N ALA A 129 7.16 -3.88 11.67
CA ALA A 129 8.10 -4.83 12.24
C ALA A 129 9.32 -4.07 12.80
N LYS A 130 9.86 -4.55 13.93
CA LYS A 130 11.13 -4.07 14.50
C LYS A 130 12.24 -4.15 13.43
N GLY A 131 13.11 -3.15 13.40
CA GLY A 131 14.18 -3.04 12.39
C GLY A 131 13.74 -2.43 11.05
N SER A 132 12.45 -2.12 10.87
CA SER A 132 12.00 -1.36 9.70
C SER A 132 12.58 0.05 9.68
N ASN A 133 13.05 0.49 8.52
CA ASN A 133 13.51 1.85 8.26
C ASN A 133 12.30 2.79 8.02
N ASN A 134 11.97 3.58 9.03
CA ASN A 134 10.90 4.58 8.95
C ASN A 134 11.26 5.79 8.08
N GLY A 135 12.53 5.96 7.70
CA GLY A 135 12.95 7.01 6.77
C GLY A 135 13.00 6.56 5.31
N PHE A 136 12.75 5.28 5.03
CA PHE A 136 12.77 4.77 3.66
C PHE A 136 11.57 5.33 2.87
N ILE A 137 11.81 5.81 1.66
CA ILE A 137 10.76 6.29 0.76
C ILE A 137 10.74 5.35 -0.44
N PRO A 138 9.77 4.42 -0.55
CA PRO A 138 9.62 3.60 -1.75
C PRO A 138 9.47 4.47 -3.00
N HIS A 139 10.32 4.25 -4.00
CA HIS A 139 10.27 4.99 -5.26
C HIS A 139 10.74 4.12 -6.43
N ARG A 140 10.31 4.48 -7.63
CA ARG A 140 10.73 3.88 -8.91
C ARG A 140 10.64 4.92 -10.01
N PHE A 141 11.69 5.03 -10.82
CA PHE A 141 11.71 5.89 -12.00
C PHE A 141 11.94 5.05 -13.26
N ASN A 142 10.92 4.97 -14.12
CA ASN A 142 11.07 4.37 -15.44
C ASN A 142 11.57 5.45 -16.42
N LYS A 143 12.63 5.14 -17.17
CA LYS A 143 13.27 6.12 -18.07
C LYS A 143 12.33 6.72 -19.11
N SER A 144 11.36 5.94 -19.59
CA SER A 144 10.39 6.32 -20.63
C SER A 144 9.22 7.16 -20.12
N ASP A 145 9.00 7.23 -18.80
CA ASP A 145 7.81 7.88 -18.27
C ASP A 145 8.05 9.37 -18.14
N ASP A 146 7.17 10.20 -18.71
CA ASP A 146 7.23 11.67 -18.56
C ASP A 146 6.52 12.17 -17.30
N VAL A 147 5.82 11.28 -16.60
CA VAL A 147 5.02 11.58 -15.41
C VAL A 147 5.48 10.72 -14.25
N VAL A 148 5.67 11.34 -13.09
CA VAL A 148 5.91 10.66 -11.82
C VAL A 148 4.76 10.97 -10.86
N PHE A 149 4.23 9.92 -10.22
CA PHE A 149 3.18 10.07 -9.22
C PHE A 149 3.78 10.13 -7.82
N ILE A 150 3.26 11.02 -6.98
CA ILE A 150 3.63 11.08 -5.56
C ILE A 150 2.38 10.81 -4.72
N ALA A 151 2.47 9.98 -3.70
CA ALA A 151 1.36 9.75 -2.78
C ALA A 151 1.84 9.55 -1.34
N GLU A 152 0.89 9.61 -0.42
CA GLU A 152 1.02 9.18 0.96
C GLU A 152 0.42 7.78 1.14
N GLY A 153 1.12 6.91 1.85
CA GLY A 153 0.61 5.62 2.31
C GLY A 153 1.36 4.40 1.79
N ILE A 154 1.47 3.40 2.66
CA ILE A 154 2.16 2.14 2.37
C ILE A 154 1.41 1.31 1.32
N GLY A 155 0.07 1.46 1.24
CA GLY A 155 -0.74 0.72 0.27
C GLY A 155 -0.58 1.23 -1.17
N GLU A 156 -0.28 2.52 -1.31
CA GLU A 156 -0.18 3.26 -2.57
C GLU A 156 1.03 2.82 -3.39
N VAL A 157 2.13 2.46 -2.72
CA VAL A 157 3.32 1.86 -3.35
C VAL A 157 2.90 0.79 -4.34
N ARG A 158 2.02 -0.12 -3.92
CA ARG A 158 1.64 -1.23 -4.77
C ARG A 158 0.66 -0.86 -5.87
N LEU A 159 -0.20 0.14 -5.64
CA LEU A 159 -1.08 0.64 -6.70
C LEU A 159 -0.25 1.11 -7.89
N PHE A 160 0.83 1.85 -7.65
CA PHE A 160 1.72 2.30 -8.72
C PHE A 160 2.53 1.18 -9.35
N GLU A 161 2.97 0.18 -8.58
CA GLU A 161 3.62 -1.00 -9.16
C GLU A 161 2.67 -1.82 -10.05
N ILE A 162 1.39 -1.96 -9.68
CA ILE A 162 0.36 -2.62 -10.51
C ILE A 162 0.14 -1.83 -11.80
N LEU A 163 0.10 -0.50 -11.71
CA LEU A 163 -0.01 0.40 -12.85
C LEU A 163 1.28 0.47 -13.69
N LYS A 164 2.39 -0.11 -13.20
CA LYS A 164 3.74 0.00 -13.77
C LYS A 164 4.20 1.46 -13.95
N ALA A 165 3.75 2.35 -13.07
CA ALA A 165 4.04 3.77 -13.16
C ALA A 165 5.35 4.13 -12.44
N SER A 166 5.95 5.25 -12.82
CA SER A 166 6.98 5.91 -12.00
C SER A 166 6.35 6.57 -10.79
N TYR A 167 6.94 6.38 -9.61
CA TYR A 167 6.36 6.87 -8.35
C TYR A 167 7.38 7.21 -7.27
N VAL A 168 6.92 8.02 -6.31
CA VAL A 168 7.51 8.24 -4.99
C VAL A 168 6.38 8.10 -3.97
N CYS A 169 6.53 7.27 -2.94
CA CYS A 169 5.49 7.08 -1.92
C CYS A 169 6.06 7.32 -0.55
N PHE A 170 5.55 8.35 0.13
CA PHE A 170 5.87 8.59 1.53
C PHE A 170 4.99 7.70 2.38
N GLN A 171 5.53 7.08 3.41
CA GLN A 171 4.77 6.10 4.18
C GLN A 171 3.81 6.76 5.18
N ASN A 172 3.93 8.07 5.43
CA ASN A 172 3.03 8.93 6.22
C ASN A 172 3.36 10.42 6.02
N ALA A 173 2.44 11.31 6.38
CA ALA A 173 2.60 12.77 6.30
C ALA A 173 3.84 13.31 7.02
N GLY A 174 4.24 12.68 8.13
CA GLY A 174 5.43 13.08 8.89
C GLY A 174 6.75 12.82 8.15
N GLU A 175 6.78 11.88 7.21
CA GLU A 175 7.93 11.67 6.31
C GLU A 175 7.96 12.73 5.21
N ILE A 176 6.80 13.14 4.70
CA ILE A 176 6.68 14.21 3.69
C ILE A 176 7.29 15.50 4.24
N SER A 177 6.88 15.91 5.45
CA SER A 177 7.37 17.16 6.07
C SER A 177 8.87 17.15 6.40
N LYS A 178 9.53 15.98 6.36
CA LYS A 178 10.96 15.81 6.67
C LYS A 178 11.79 15.47 5.43
N PHE A 179 11.18 15.49 4.25
CA PHE A 179 11.85 15.09 3.00
C PHE A 179 13.14 15.89 2.74
N GLU A 180 13.17 17.17 3.10
CA GLU A 180 14.34 18.04 2.91
C GLU A 180 15.63 17.49 3.55
N TYR A 181 15.50 16.71 4.63
CA TYR A 181 16.61 16.14 5.40
C TYR A 181 16.76 14.63 5.18
N ASN A 182 16.00 14.05 4.23
CA ASN A 182 16.03 12.61 3.98
C ASN A 182 17.28 12.22 3.17
N PRO A 183 18.01 11.15 3.54
CA PRO A 183 19.17 10.68 2.77
C PRO A 183 18.87 10.32 1.31
N LEU A 184 17.61 10.00 0.96
CA LEU A 184 17.16 9.69 -0.39
C LEU A 184 16.78 10.94 -1.22
N LYS A 185 16.88 12.14 -0.65
CA LYS A 185 16.43 13.39 -1.28
C LYS A 185 17.07 13.59 -2.65
N ASP A 186 18.39 13.56 -2.74
CA ASP A 186 19.09 13.90 -3.97
C ASP A 186 18.79 12.90 -5.09
N GLU A 187 18.71 11.61 -4.77
CA GLU A 187 18.29 10.56 -5.70
C GLU A 187 16.87 10.79 -6.22
N ILE A 188 15.93 11.09 -5.32
CA ILE A 188 14.53 11.34 -5.68
C ILE A 188 14.41 12.62 -6.53
N LEU A 189 15.07 13.70 -6.15
CA LEU A 189 15.04 14.97 -6.91
C LEU A 189 15.61 14.81 -8.31
N GLU A 190 16.71 14.06 -8.48
CA GLU A 190 17.25 13.78 -9.81
C GLU A 190 16.28 12.93 -10.64
N GLY A 191 15.59 11.95 -10.02
CA GLY A 191 14.56 11.16 -10.69
C GLY A 191 13.32 11.94 -11.13
N LEU A 192 12.99 13.06 -10.45
CA LEU A 192 11.87 13.95 -10.79
C LEU A 192 12.23 14.97 -11.88
N LYS A 193 13.52 15.15 -12.18
CA LYS A 193 14.01 16.22 -13.05
C LYS A 193 13.43 16.14 -14.46
N GLY A 194 12.82 17.25 -14.89
CA GLY A 194 12.21 17.37 -16.21
C GLY A 194 10.95 16.52 -16.42
N LYS A 195 10.42 15.90 -15.35
CA LYS A 195 9.18 15.14 -15.37
C LYS A 195 8.02 16.01 -14.87
N ARG A 196 6.82 15.71 -15.33
CA ARG A 196 5.59 16.19 -14.68
C ARG A 196 5.36 15.40 -13.41
N VAL A 197 5.03 16.07 -12.32
CA VAL A 197 4.75 15.41 -11.04
C VAL A 197 3.28 15.59 -10.69
N ILE A 198 2.62 14.48 -10.36
CA ILE A 198 1.22 14.48 -9.92
C ILE A 198 1.15 13.92 -8.50
N CYS A 199 0.81 14.78 -7.55
CA CYS A 199 0.71 14.48 -6.13
C CYS A 199 -0.73 14.13 -5.75
N PHE A 200 -0.97 12.91 -5.27
CA PHE A 200 -2.23 12.51 -4.64
C PHE A 200 -2.20 12.90 -3.18
N VAL A 201 -3.05 13.87 -2.82
CA VAL A 201 -3.12 14.39 -1.45
C VAL A 201 -4.38 13.84 -0.80
N ASP A 202 -4.21 13.11 0.30
CA ASP A 202 -5.32 12.56 1.05
C ASP A 202 -6.21 13.71 1.55
N ASN A 203 -7.51 13.43 1.71
CA ASN A 203 -8.45 14.46 2.13
C ASN A 203 -8.39 14.73 3.64
N ASP A 204 -7.22 15.10 4.15
CA ASP A 204 -7.04 15.53 5.52
C ASP A 204 -5.97 16.63 5.65
N GLU A 205 -5.97 17.27 6.82
CA GLU A 205 -5.09 18.40 7.11
C GLU A 205 -3.61 17.98 7.23
N PRO A 206 -3.25 16.86 7.90
CA PRO A 206 -1.86 16.40 7.94
C PRO A 206 -1.25 16.18 6.55
N SER A 207 -1.95 15.48 5.65
CA SER A 207 -1.47 15.23 4.29
C SER A 207 -1.31 16.54 3.54
N GLN A 208 -2.30 17.45 3.64
CA GLN A 208 -2.20 18.77 3.01
C GLN A 208 -0.98 19.55 3.47
N ASN A 209 -0.74 19.61 4.78
CA ASN A 209 0.39 20.33 5.34
C ASN A 209 1.73 19.70 4.93
N GLY A 210 1.80 18.37 4.88
CA GLY A 210 2.95 17.64 4.38
C GLY A 210 3.27 18.03 2.94
N PHE A 211 2.29 17.93 2.03
CA PHE A 211 2.49 18.26 0.63
C PHE A 211 2.80 19.75 0.39
N ASN A 212 2.17 20.66 1.14
CA ASN A 212 2.51 22.09 1.10
C ASN A 212 3.99 22.35 1.43
N ALA A 213 4.57 21.59 2.37
CA ALA A 213 5.99 21.66 2.69
C ALA A 213 6.87 20.99 1.63
N LEU A 214 6.36 19.96 0.93
CA LEU A 214 7.09 19.25 -0.12
C LEU A 214 7.26 20.06 -1.40
N TYR A 215 6.21 20.78 -1.83
CA TYR A 215 6.20 21.44 -3.15
C TYR A 215 7.39 22.38 -3.41
N PRO A 216 7.80 23.25 -2.46
CA PRO A 216 8.97 24.11 -2.65
C PRO A 216 10.28 23.33 -2.77
N VAL A 217 10.36 22.12 -2.20
CA VAL A 217 11.56 21.28 -2.23
C VAL A 217 11.71 20.56 -3.57
N ILE A 218 10.61 20.05 -4.13
CA ILE A 218 10.65 19.30 -5.39
C ILE A 218 10.62 20.20 -6.64
N GLY A 219 9.90 21.32 -6.60
CA GLY A 219 9.78 22.27 -7.72
C GLY A 219 9.29 21.67 -9.06
N GLY A 220 9.27 22.47 -10.13
CA GLY A 220 9.00 21.99 -11.49
C GLY A 220 7.54 22.02 -11.97
N ASP A 221 7.17 21.12 -12.90
CA ASP A 221 5.79 20.99 -13.44
C ASP A 221 4.94 20.15 -12.48
N LEU A 222 4.46 20.80 -11.41
CA LEU A 222 3.76 20.17 -10.29
C LEU A 222 2.23 20.32 -10.39
N TYR A 223 1.55 19.22 -10.09
CA TYR A 223 0.11 19.20 -9.90
C TYR A 223 -0.27 18.42 -8.65
N GLN A 224 -1.40 18.78 -8.07
CA GLN A 224 -2.04 18.04 -7.00
C GLN A 224 -3.39 17.50 -7.46
N VAL A 225 -3.78 16.33 -6.97
CA VAL A 225 -5.11 15.74 -7.10
C VAL A 225 -5.77 15.83 -5.74
N ARG A 226 -6.93 16.49 -5.67
CA ARG A 226 -7.65 16.73 -4.42
C ARG A 226 -9.03 16.07 -4.42
N PHE A 227 -9.44 15.63 -3.24
CA PHE A 227 -10.74 14.98 -3.00
C PHE A 227 -11.66 15.83 -2.11
N LYS A 228 -11.75 17.14 -2.40
CA LYS A 228 -12.46 18.15 -1.56
C LYS A 228 -13.95 17.84 -1.33
N ASP A 229 -14.58 17.13 -2.27
CA ASP A 229 -15.97 16.67 -2.25
C ASP A 229 -16.18 15.34 -1.51
N LYS A 230 -15.12 14.73 -0.98
CA LYS A 230 -15.15 13.42 -0.32
C LYS A 230 -15.03 13.55 1.20
N PRO A 231 -15.29 12.47 1.96
CA PRO A 231 -15.08 12.47 3.42
C PRO A 231 -13.61 12.68 3.79
N LYS A 232 -13.37 13.05 5.06
CA LYS A 232 -12.02 13.18 5.62
C LYS A 232 -11.27 11.85 5.52
N GLY A 233 -10.01 11.91 5.09
CA GLY A 233 -9.13 10.75 4.94
C GLY A 233 -9.35 9.94 3.65
N TYR A 234 -10.19 10.43 2.73
CA TYR A 234 -10.36 9.81 1.41
C TYR A 234 -9.07 9.95 0.58
N ASP A 235 -8.62 8.86 -0.02
CA ASP A 235 -7.34 8.77 -0.73
C ASP A 235 -7.46 8.17 -2.15
N LEU A 236 -6.33 7.98 -2.84
CA LEU A 236 -6.29 7.37 -4.17
C LEU A 236 -6.85 5.95 -4.19
N ARG A 237 -6.62 5.17 -3.14
CA ARG A 237 -7.11 3.79 -3.05
C ARG A 237 -8.63 3.80 -2.93
N ASP A 238 -9.21 4.71 -2.17
CA ASP A 238 -10.66 4.87 -2.06
C ASP A 238 -11.27 5.25 -3.41
N LEU A 239 -10.62 6.12 -4.20
CA LEU A 239 -11.04 6.41 -5.58
C LEU A 239 -11.05 5.14 -6.44
N ILE A 240 -9.98 4.35 -6.40
CA ILE A 240 -9.88 3.12 -7.18
C ILE A 240 -10.95 2.11 -6.76
N ALA A 241 -11.22 1.98 -5.46
CA ALA A 241 -12.27 1.13 -4.92
C ALA A 241 -13.67 1.57 -5.38
N GLU A 242 -13.98 2.86 -5.25
CA GLU A 242 -15.24 3.44 -5.69
C GLU A 242 -15.47 3.22 -7.19
N LEU A 243 -14.47 3.52 -8.02
CA LEU A 243 -14.57 3.33 -9.47
C LEU A 243 -14.65 1.85 -9.85
N SER A 244 -13.97 0.97 -9.11
CA SER A 244 -14.04 -0.48 -9.34
C SER A 244 -15.44 -1.05 -9.08
N GLY A 245 -16.22 -0.42 -8.20
CA GLY A 245 -17.63 -0.75 -7.97
C GLY A 245 -18.58 -0.20 -9.05
N LYS A 246 -18.19 0.88 -9.74
CA LYS A 246 -19.01 1.56 -10.76
C LYS A 246 -18.74 1.09 -12.18
N TYR A 247 -17.48 0.77 -12.49
CA TYR A 247 -17.01 0.44 -13.83
C TYR A 247 -16.47 -0.97 -13.89
N ASN A 248 -16.69 -1.65 -15.02
CA ASN A 248 -16.02 -2.91 -15.29
C ASN A 248 -14.54 -2.68 -15.66
N HIS A 249 -13.75 -3.74 -15.64
CA HIS A 249 -12.30 -3.69 -15.88
C HIS A 249 -11.86 -3.08 -17.23
N LYS A 250 -12.72 -3.08 -18.27
CA LYS A 250 -12.37 -2.52 -19.59
C LYS A 250 -12.43 -0.99 -19.61
N GLU A 251 -13.25 -0.41 -18.74
CA GLU A 251 -13.52 1.04 -18.70
C GLU A 251 -12.82 1.71 -17.52
N LEU A 252 -12.44 0.93 -16.51
CA LEU A 252 -11.93 1.42 -15.24
C LEU A 252 -10.72 2.35 -15.36
N LEU A 253 -9.71 2.00 -16.17
CA LEU A 253 -8.51 2.84 -16.31
C LEU A 253 -8.82 4.18 -16.99
N LYS A 254 -9.74 4.17 -17.96
CA LYS A 254 -10.20 5.40 -18.62
C LYS A 254 -10.99 6.28 -17.64
N ALA A 255 -11.86 5.68 -16.84
CA ALA A 255 -12.59 6.38 -15.79
C ALA A 255 -11.65 6.99 -14.75
N LEU A 256 -10.66 6.22 -14.28
CA LEU A 256 -9.64 6.67 -13.34
C LEU A 256 -8.85 7.86 -13.90
N GLN A 257 -8.36 7.77 -15.14
CA GLN A 257 -7.67 8.89 -15.80
C GLN A 257 -8.55 10.15 -15.92
N THR A 258 -9.84 9.97 -16.21
CA THR A 258 -10.79 11.08 -16.33
C THR A 258 -10.99 11.78 -14.99
N GLU A 259 -11.22 11.01 -13.91
CA GLU A 259 -11.37 11.54 -12.55
C GLU A 259 -10.10 12.25 -12.06
N ILE A 260 -8.93 11.65 -12.28
CA ILE A 260 -7.64 12.25 -11.93
C ILE A 260 -7.50 13.61 -12.63
N LYS A 261 -7.74 13.66 -13.94
CA LYS A 261 -7.63 14.89 -14.73
C LYS A 261 -8.63 15.97 -14.30
N ALA A 262 -9.86 15.59 -13.94
CA ALA A 262 -10.88 16.52 -13.48
C ALA A 262 -10.56 17.15 -12.12
N ARG A 263 -9.75 16.47 -11.30
CA ARG A 263 -9.36 16.87 -9.94
C ARG A 263 -7.96 17.47 -9.86
N GLN A 264 -7.25 17.51 -10.98
CA GLN A 264 -5.88 17.95 -11.07
C GLN A 264 -5.80 19.48 -11.07
N GLU A 265 -5.11 20.04 -10.09
CA GLU A 265 -4.86 21.46 -9.92
C GLU A 265 -3.34 21.71 -10.03
N ARG A 266 -2.94 22.77 -10.75
CA ARG A 266 -1.53 23.17 -10.77
C ARG A 266 -1.16 23.78 -9.40
N VAL A 267 0.05 23.47 -8.94
CA VAL A 267 0.62 24.00 -7.70
C VAL A 267 1.61 25.13 -8.01
#